data_AF-A0A3P8QVC1-F1
#
_entry.id   AF-A0A3P8QVC1-F1
#
_cell.length_a   1.000
_cell.length_b   1.000
_cell.length_c   1.000
_cell.angle_alpha   90.00
_cell.angle_beta   90.00
_cell.angle_gamma   90.00
#
_symmetry.space_group_name_H-M   'P 1'
#
loop_
_entity.id
_entity.type
_entity.pdbx_description
1 polymer ?
#
loop_
_entity_poly.entity_id
_entity_poly.type
_entity_poly.pdbx_seq_one_letter_code
_entity_poly.pdbx_strand_id
1 'polypeptide(L)'
;SDSLKALVDPRSVPAARPDKTHWPLELLYLGREYPKGGDYFRDRLRAAFARNKAVEDPEQIKALIARGEYVARELEALYYLRKYRAMKKRYYED
;
A
#
# COMPACT_ATOMS: atom_id res chain seq x y z
N SER A 1 -10.70 2.92 24.45
CA SER A 1 -9.33 3.32 24.81
C SER A 1 -8.29 2.42 24.16
N ASP A 2 -8.52 1.10 24.09
CA ASP A 2 -7.55 0.16 23.50
C ASP A 2 -7.55 0.10 21.96
N SER A 3 -8.65 0.46 21.29
CA SER A 3 -8.74 0.42 19.82
C SER A 3 -7.87 1.47 19.10
N LEU A 4 -7.44 2.54 19.81
CA LEU A 4 -6.61 3.59 19.22
C LEU A 4 -5.11 3.29 19.32
N LYS A 5 -4.69 2.42 20.26
CA LYS A 5 -3.28 2.02 20.40
C LYS A 5 -2.84 1.00 19.35
N ALA A 6 -3.76 0.20 18.82
CA ALA A 6 -3.48 -0.77 17.76
C ALA A 6 -3.20 -0.11 16.38
N LEU A 7 -3.59 1.15 16.19
CA LEU A 7 -3.40 1.88 14.93
C LEU A 7 -1.97 2.40 14.72
N VAL A 8 -1.08 2.23 15.72
CA VAL A 8 0.29 2.82 15.74
C VAL A 8 1.39 1.74 15.82
N ASP A 9 1.07 0.44 15.75
CA ASP A 9 2.08 -0.63 15.71
C ASP A 9 2.39 -1.08 14.26
N PRO A 10 3.57 -0.77 13.70
CA PRO A 10 3.95 -1.19 12.35
C PRO A 10 4.30 -2.68 12.22
N ARG A 11 4.18 -3.49 13.29
CA ARG A 11 4.39 -4.95 13.25
C ARG A 11 3.09 -5.77 13.28
N SER A 12 1.93 -5.15 13.47
CA SER A 12 0.64 -5.84 13.40
C SER A 12 -0.01 -5.65 12.04
N VAL A 13 0.49 -6.36 11.02
CA VAL A 13 -0.28 -6.57 9.78
C VAL A 13 -1.29 -7.67 10.09
N PRO A 14 -2.61 -7.38 10.21
CA PRO A 14 -3.58 -8.40 10.58
C PRO A 14 -3.74 -9.42 9.45
N ALA A 15 -3.41 -10.68 9.74
CA ALA A 15 -3.49 -11.81 8.82
C ALA A 15 -4.93 -12.27 8.47
N ALA A 16 -5.95 -11.43 8.67
CA ALA A 16 -7.33 -11.72 8.29
C ALA A 16 -8.03 -10.40 7.97
N ARG A 17 -8.36 -10.16 6.68
CA ARG A 17 -8.96 -8.91 6.18
C ARG A 17 -10.47 -8.86 6.51
N PRO A 18 -10.98 -7.93 7.33
CA PRO A 18 -12.41 -7.71 7.51
C PRO A 18 -12.81 -6.31 7.01
N ASP A 19 -13.67 -6.25 5.99
CA ASP A 19 -14.16 -5.04 5.29
C ASP A 19 -13.20 -4.46 4.23
N LYS A 20 -13.72 -3.91 3.12
CA LYS A 20 -12.90 -3.37 1.99
C LYS A 20 -12.90 -1.84 1.97
N THR A 21 -13.11 -1.22 3.11
CA THR A 21 -13.27 0.23 3.27
C THR A 21 -11.95 0.90 3.69
N HIS A 22 -10.99 0.12 4.20
CA HIS A 22 -9.73 0.61 4.77
C HIS A 22 -8.49 0.45 3.86
N TRP A 23 -8.56 -0.33 2.77
CA TRP A 23 -7.43 -0.53 1.84
C TRP A 23 -6.88 0.74 1.15
N PRO A 24 -7.66 1.82 0.88
CA PRO A 24 -7.10 3.02 0.27
C PRO A 24 -6.12 3.74 1.20
N LEU A 25 -6.32 3.64 2.52
CA LEU A 25 -5.43 4.22 3.54
C LEU A 25 -4.11 3.46 3.61
N GLU A 26 -4.17 2.14 3.52
CA GLU A 26 -2.99 1.26 3.53
C GLU A 26 -2.09 1.49 2.31
N LEU A 27 -2.69 1.65 1.13
CA LEU A 27 -1.93 2.03 -0.07
C LEU A 27 -1.29 3.41 0.02
N LEU A 28 -1.95 4.39 0.64
CA LEU A 28 -1.36 5.71 0.87
C LEU A 28 -0.17 5.65 1.82
N TYR A 29 -0.25 4.82 2.85
CA TYR A 29 0.86 4.58 3.77
C TYR A 29 2.05 3.93 3.06
N LEU A 30 1.81 2.83 2.33
CA LEU A 30 2.83 2.12 1.56
C LEU A 30 3.45 2.98 0.46
N GLY A 31 2.63 3.83 -0.18
CA GLY A 31 3.04 4.72 -1.26
C GLY A 31 3.84 5.95 -0.82
N ARG A 32 3.95 6.24 0.49
CA ARG A 32 4.66 7.43 0.97
C ARG A 32 6.15 7.42 0.59
N GLU A 33 6.76 6.25 0.57
CA GLU A 33 8.16 6.05 0.22
C GLU A 33 8.37 5.73 -1.27
N TYR A 34 7.36 5.98 -2.12
CA TYR A 34 7.47 5.73 -3.54
C TYR A 34 8.65 6.50 -4.15
N PRO A 35 9.43 5.95 -5.10
CA PRO A 35 10.64 6.61 -5.63
C PRO A 35 10.43 8.01 -6.19
N LYS A 36 9.21 8.30 -6.69
CA LYS A 36 8.82 9.61 -7.22
C LYS A 36 8.14 10.52 -6.17
N GLY A 37 8.10 10.10 -4.91
CA GLY A 37 7.45 10.80 -3.80
C GLY A 37 6.02 10.32 -3.52
N GLY A 38 5.60 10.47 -2.26
CA GLY A 38 4.27 10.08 -1.78
C GLY A 38 3.13 10.86 -2.43
N ASP A 39 3.33 12.15 -2.73
CA ASP A 39 2.32 12.98 -3.42
C ASP A 39 2.06 12.47 -4.84
N TYR A 40 3.12 12.09 -5.57
CA TYR A 40 3.01 11.50 -6.90
C TYR A 40 2.16 10.23 -6.90
N PHE A 41 2.40 9.36 -5.91
CA PHE A 41 1.64 8.13 -5.76
C PHE A 41 0.19 8.41 -5.37
N ARG A 42 -0.04 9.30 -4.39
CA ARG A 42 -1.37 9.71 -3.94
C ARG A 42 -2.23 10.22 -5.09
N ASP A 43 -1.68 11.10 -5.92
CA ASP A 43 -2.44 11.73 -7.00
C ASP A 43 -2.83 10.70 -8.07
N ARG A 44 -1.94 9.74 -8.37
CA ARG A 44 -2.27 8.60 -9.25
C ARG A 44 -3.32 7.68 -8.65
N LEU A 45 -3.22 7.39 -7.35
CA LEU A 45 -4.20 6.56 -6.64
C LEU A 45 -5.57 7.21 -6.72
N ARG A 46 -5.67 8.50 -6.36
CA ARG A 46 -6.90 9.30 -6.48
C ARG A 46 -7.46 9.30 -7.89
N ALA A 47 -6.64 9.51 -8.91
CA ALA A 47 -7.08 9.48 -10.30
C ALA A 47 -7.60 8.10 -10.73
N ALA A 48 -6.99 7.01 -10.24
CA ALA A 48 -7.46 5.66 -10.52
C ALA A 48 -8.85 5.39 -9.90
N PHE A 49 -9.07 5.79 -8.65
CA PHE A 49 -10.39 5.67 -8.02
C PHE A 49 -11.44 6.56 -8.70
N ALA A 50 -11.08 7.80 -9.04
CA ALA A 50 -11.99 8.74 -9.70
C ALA A 50 -12.48 8.19 -11.06
N ARG A 51 -11.58 7.64 -11.87
CA ARG A 51 -11.93 7.05 -13.18
C ARG A 51 -12.83 5.82 -13.08
N ASN A 52 -12.73 5.05 -11.99
CA ASN A 52 -13.47 3.81 -11.81
C ASN A 52 -14.73 3.97 -10.94
N LYS A 53 -15.08 5.19 -10.54
CA LYS A 53 -16.20 5.47 -9.62
C LYS A 53 -17.57 4.98 -10.14
N ALA A 54 -17.76 5.00 -11.45
CA ALA A 54 -19.03 4.63 -12.11
C ALA A 54 -19.06 3.16 -12.57
N VAL A 55 -18.06 2.34 -12.21
CA VAL A 55 -18.04 0.92 -12.58
C VAL A 55 -18.98 0.16 -11.65
N GLU A 56 -20.05 -0.39 -12.21
CA GLU A 56 -21.07 -1.17 -11.48
C GLU A 56 -20.97 -2.68 -11.76
N ASP A 57 -20.28 -3.08 -12.83
CA ASP A 57 -20.11 -4.48 -13.20
C ASP A 57 -19.27 -5.24 -12.13
N PRO A 58 -19.85 -6.29 -11.49
CA PRO A 58 -19.17 -7.05 -10.45
C PRO A 58 -17.83 -7.66 -10.87
N GLU A 59 -17.70 -8.12 -12.11
CA GLU A 59 -16.46 -8.74 -12.60
C GLU A 59 -15.35 -7.71 -12.80
N GLN A 60 -15.70 -6.53 -13.33
CA GLN A 60 -14.77 -5.41 -13.41
C GLN A 60 -14.33 -4.90 -12.04
N ILE A 61 -15.24 -4.83 -11.06
CA ILE A 61 -14.90 -4.46 -9.68
C ILE A 61 -13.90 -5.46 -9.09
N LYS A 62 -14.11 -6.76 -9.27
CA LYS A 62 -13.15 -7.79 -8.81
C LYS A 62 -11.77 -7.61 -9.46
N ALA A 63 -11.73 -7.35 -10.76
CA ALA A 63 -10.47 -7.14 -11.48
C ALA A 63 -9.72 -5.88 -10.98
N LEU A 64 -10.46 -4.79 -10.69
CA LEU A 64 -9.90 -3.57 -10.13
C LEU A 64 -9.34 -3.75 -8.73
N ILE A 65 -10.04 -4.52 -7.88
CA ILE A 65 -9.57 -4.89 -6.54
C ILE A 65 -8.30 -5.74 -6.65
N ALA A 66 -8.28 -6.76 -7.51
CA ALA A 66 -7.11 -7.61 -7.73
C ALA A 66 -5.89 -6.80 -8.19
N ARG A 67 -6.11 -5.80 -9.05
CA ARG A 67 -5.06 -4.86 -9.46
C ARG A 67 -4.55 -4.01 -8.30
N GLY A 68 -5.45 -3.54 -7.42
CA GLY A 68 -5.07 -2.81 -6.21
C GLY A 68 -4.20 -3.66 -5.27
N GLU A 69 -4.58 -4.91 -5.06
CA GLU A 69 -3.81 -5.87 -4.26
C GLU A 69 -2.42 -6.14 -4.85
N TYR A 70 -2.32 -6.27 -6.18
CA TYR A 70 -1.03 -6.42 -6.86
C TYR A 70 -0.11 -5.23 -6.60
N VAL A 71 -0.63 -4.00 -6.72
CA VAL A 71 0.13 -2.78 -6.47
C VAL A 71 0.58 -2.70 -5.00
N ALA A 72 -0.26 -3.09 -4.04
CA ALA A 72 0.12 -3.12 -2.62
C ALA A 72 1.34 -4.03 -2.39
N ARG A 73 1.30 -5.25 -2.94
CA ARG A 73 2.40 -6.23 -2.83
C ARG A 73 3.69 -5.72 -3.47
N GLU A 74 3.59 -5.01 -4.58
CA GLU A 74 4.77 -4.44 -5.25
C GLU A 74 5.40 -3.31 -4.41
N LEU A 75 4.58 -2.47 -3.77
CA LEU A 75 5.07 -1.44 -2.84
C LEU A 75 5.75 -2.06 -1.61
N GLU A 76 5.17 -3.12 -1.04
CA GLU A 76 5.82 -3.86 0.06
C GLU A 76 7.17 -4.44 -0.37
N ALA A 77 7.24 -5.06 -1.55
CA ALA A 77 8.48 -5.61 -2.08
C ALA A 77 9.55 -4.51 -2.28
N LEU A 78 9.16 -3.34 -2.80
CA LEU A 78 10.04 -2.18 -2.94
C LEU A 78 10.55 -1.69 -1.57
N TYR A 79 9.68 -1.65 -0.56
CA TYR A 79 10.05 -1.29 0.81
C TYR A 79 11.11 -2.23 1.39
N TYR A 80 10.91 -3.55 1.28
CA TYR A 80 11.89 -4.54 1.73
C TYR A 80 13.20 -4.47 0.95
N LEU A 81 13.15 -4.30 -0.37
CA LEU A 81 14.34 -4.15 -1.20
C LEU A 81 15.16 -2.93 -0.79
N ARG A 82 14.52 -1.81 -0.48
CA ARG A 82 15.19 -0.60 -0.01
C ARG A 82 15.87 -0.82 1.34
N LYS A 83 15.19 -1.46 2.29
CA LYS A 83 15.79 -1.85 3.58
C LYS A 83 16.99 -2.77 3.41
N TYR A 84 16.87 -3.77 2.54
CA TYR A 84 17.97 -4.67 2.22
C TYR A 84 19.17 -3.93 1.64
N ARG A 85 18.95 -3.02 0.68
CA ARG A 85 20.03 -2.18 0.11
C ARG A 85 20.71 -1.32 1.18
N ALA A 86 19.93 -0.69 2.06
CA ALA A 86 20.46 0.13 3.14
C ALA A 86 21.27 -0.70 4.17
N MET A 87 20.79 -1.91 4.49
CA MET A 87 21.50 -2.86 5.34
C MET A 87 22.80 -3.29 4.67
N LYS A 88 22.75 -3.77 3.43
CA LYS A 88 23.93 -4.23 2.68
C LYS A 88 25.02 -3.15 2.62
N LYS A 89 24.63 -1.89 2.38
CA LYS A 89 25.54 -0.75 2.38
C LYS A 89 26.33 -0.62 3.69
N ARG A 90 25.68 -0.84 4.83
CA ARG A 90 26.30 -0.68 6.16
C ARG A 90 27.22 -1.82 6.57
N TYR A 91 27.05 -3.01 6.02
CA TYR A 91 27.77 -4.22 6.45
C TYR A 91 28.84 -4.70 5.47
N TYR A 92 28.85 -4.21 4.22
CA TYR A 92 29.75 -4.70 3.16
C TYR A 92 30.51 -3.57 2.43
N GLU A 93 30.42 -2.32 2.89
CA GLU A 93 31.26 -1.21 2.40
C GLU A 93 32.39 -0.84 3.38
N ASP A 94 32.79 -1.78 4.25
CA ASP A 94 34.10 -1.78 4.91
C ASP A 94 35.14 -2.51 4.05
#